data_AF-A0A957TGB3-F1
#
_entry.id   AF-A0A957TGB3-F1
#
_cell.length_a   1.000
_cell.length_b   1.000
_cell.length_c   1.000
_cell.angle_alpha   90.00
_cell.angle_beta   90.00
_cell.angle_gamma   90.00
#
_symmetry.space_group_name_H-M   'P 1'
#
loop_
_entity.id
_entity.type
_entity.pdbx_description
1 polymer ?
#
loop_
_entity_poly.entity_id
_entity_poly.type
_entity_poly.pdbx_seq_one_letter_code
_entity_poly.pdbx_strand_id
1 'polypeptide(L)'
;MTLSILLYVLVGFVAQMIDGALGMAYGVSSNTFLLSLGIPPAAASASVHMAEVVTTGVSGISHWRLGNVDWKLVRRLLIPGVIGGVVGAYLLTSIDGDIIKPYISAYLLVMGGVIVYKAFTLVPRSKPDGYHGPRVSWLGLLGGFCDAIGGGGWGPVVTSTLVARGKNPRMT
;
A
#
# COMPACT_ATOMS: atom_id res chain seq x y z
N MET A 1 25.89 14.80 1.34
CA MET A 1 24.99 14.47 0.21
C MET A 1 25.10 13.00 -0.21
N THR A 2 26.29 12.47 -0.50
CA THR A 2 26.48 11.09 -1.00
C THR A 2 26.03 10.00 -0.03
N LEU A 3 26.33 10.16 1.28
CA LEU A 3 25.91 9.20 2.31
C LEU A 3 24.38 9.16 2.48
N SER A 4 23.71 10.30 2.31
CA SER A 4 22.25 10.42 2.40
C SER A 4 21.55 9.70 1.25
N ILE A 5 22.09 9.81 0.02
CA ILE A 5 21.52 9.12 -1.16
C ILE A 5 21.67 7.61 -1.02
N LEU A 6 22.84 7.12 -0.59
CA LEU A 6 23.05 5.69 -0.38
C LEU A 6 22.11 5.11 0.69
N LEU A 7 21.88 5.86 1.79
CA LEU A 7 20.92 5.49 2.82
C LEU A 7 19.50 5.36 2.24
N TYR A 8 19.05 6.32 1.43
CA TYR A 8 17.70 6.29 0.84
C TYR A 8 17.53 5.11 -0.11
N VAL A 9 18.54 4.82 -0.92
CA VAL A 9 18.56 3.64 -1.80
C VAL A 9 18.48 2.35 -0.99
N LEU A 10 19.26 2.23 0.08
CA LEU A 10 19.24 1.03 0.93
C LEU A 10 17.90 0.82 1.61
N VAL A 11 17.32 1.87 2.21
CA VAL A 11 16.02 1.77 2.88
C VAL A 11 14.92 1.44 1.88
N GLY A 12 14.88 2.13 0.73
CA GLY A 12 13.91 1.85 -0.33
C GLY A 12 14.05 0.43 -0.90
N PHE A 13 15.28 -0.05 -1.07
CA PHE A 13 15.56 -1.41 -1.51
C PHE A 13 15.04 -2.46 -0.50
N VAL A 14 15.34 -2.28 0.78
CA VAL A 14 14.86 -3.19 1.85
C VAL A 14 13.33 -3.15 1.94
N ALA A 15 12.73 -1.95 1.90
CA ALA A 15 11.28 -1.79 1.89
C ALA A 15 10.64 -2.52 0.70
N GLN A 16 11.21 -2.41 -0.50
CA GLN A 16 10.70 -3.05 -1.71
C GLN A 16 10.90 -4.56 -1.71
N MET A 17 11.97 -5.06 -1.08
CA MET A 17 12.15 -6.50 -0.87
C MET A 17 11.08 -7.08 0.04
N ILE A 18 10.77 -6.40 1.15
CA ILE A 18 9.71 -6.81 2.08
C ILE A 18 8.37 -6.83 1.35
N ASP A 19 8.09 -5.78 0.58
CA ASP A 19 6.85 -5.68 -0.17
C ASP A 19 6.74 -6.69 -1.32
N GLY A 20 7.82 -6.94 -2.05
CA GLY A 20 7.85 -7.98 -3.08
C GLY A 20 7.64 -9.39 -2.51
N ALA A 21 8.06 -9.63 -1.26
CA ALA A 21 7.89 -10.91 -0.59
C ALA A 21 6.50 -11.08 0.05
N LEU A 22 5.94 -10.01 0.65
CA LEU A 22 4.72 -10.08 1.46
C LEU A 22 3.49 -9.47 0.77
N GLY A 23 3.67 -8.67 -0.30
CA GLY A 23 2.63 -7.88 -0.94
C GLY A 23 2.11 -6.72 -0.08
N MET A 24 2.90 -6.30 0.91
CA MET A 24 2.56 -5.24 1.86
C MET A 24 3.82 -4.64 2.51
N ALA A 25 3.67 -3.43 3.09
CA ALA A 25 4.62 -2.71 3.93
C ALA A 25 5.64 -1.78 3.26
N TYR A 26 5.74 -1.73 1.91
CA TYR A 26 6.61 -0.73 1.25
C TYR A 26 6.29 0.69 1.71
N GLY A 27 5.02 1.08 1.54
CA GLY A 27 4.60 2.43 1.87
C GLY A 27 4.72 2.77 3.36
N VAL A 28 4.27 1.86 4.25
CA VAL A 28 4.37 2.11 5.71
C VAL A 28 5.82 2.31 6.13
N SER A 29 6.74 1.47 5.65
CA SER A 29 8.16 1.56 6.01
C SER A 29 8.84 2.78 5.39
N SER A 30 8.70 2.98 4.07
CA SER A 30 9.31 4.09 3.34
C SER A 30 8.76 5.45 3.81
N ASN A 31 7.45 5.58 4.01
CA ASN A 31 6.86 6.83 4.45
C ASN A 31 7.21 7.15 5.91
N THR A 32 7.27 6.14 6.79
CA THR A 32 7.76 6.34 8.17
C THR A 32 9.20 6.85 8.17
N PHE A 33 10.07 6.26 7.34
CA PHE A 33 11.44 6.70 7.20
C PHE A 33 11.53 8.15 6.70
N LEU A 34 10.84 8.49 5.62
CA LEU A 34 10.85 9.86 5.07
C LEU A 34 10.31 10.89 6.07
N LEU A 35 9.22 10.59 6.78
CA LEU A 35 8.69 11.47 7.83
C LEU A 35 9.65 11.63 9.00
N SER A 36 10.38 10.57 9.38
CA SER A 36 11.39 10.63 10.45
C SER A 36 12.55 11.56 10.11
N LEU A 37 12.84 11.75 8.82
CA LEU A 37 13.81 12.71 8.31
C LEU A 37 13.26 14.13 8.18
N GLY A 38 12.01 14.36 8.56
CA GLY A 38 11.36 15.66 8.49
C GLY A 38 10.82 16.02 7.12
N ILE A 39 10.75 15.08 6.17
CA ILE A 39 10.13 15.33 4.86
C ILE A 39 8.63 15.62 5.06
N PRO A 40 8.08 16.67 4.43
CA PRO A 40 6.66 16.99 4.52
C PRO A 40 5.77 15.82 4.09
N PRO A 41 4.63 15.56 4.76
CA PRO A 41 3.82 14.37 4.48
C PRO A 41 3.36 14.22 3.04
N ALA A 42 2.96 15.32 2.39
CA ALA A 42 2.57 15.31 0.98
C ALA A 42 3.72 14.91 0.04
N ALA A 43 4.93 15.43 0.29
CA ALA A 43 6.12 15.11 -0.50
C ALA A 43 6.58 13.67 -0.27
N ALA A 44 6.52 13.20 0.97
CA ALA A 44 6.86 11.82 1.34
C ALA A 44 5.91 10.83 0.65
N SER A 45 4.59 11.04 0.77
CA SER A 45 3.57 10.22 0.10
C SER A 45 3.75 10.24 -1.42
N ALA A 46 3.93 11.41 -2.04
CA ALA A 46 4.15 11.50 -3.49
C ALA A 46 5.38 10.72 -3.95
N SER A 47 6.49 10.79 -3.21
CA SER A 47 7.73 10.09 -3.53
C SER A 47 7.58 8.57 -3.45
N VAL A 48 6.90 8.09 -2.41
CA VAL A 48 6.61 6.66 -2.21
C VAL A 48 5.75 6.12 -3.35
N HIS A 49 4.62 6.78 -3.65
CA HIS A 49 3.73 6.32 -4.71
C HIS A 49 4.38 6.42 -6.10
N MET A 50 5.21 7.42 -6.37
CA MET A 50 5.96 7.49 -7.65
C MET A 50 6.87 6.27 -7.83
N ALA A 51 7.56 5.84 -6.77
CA ALA A 51 8.37 4.63 -6.80
C ALA A 51 7.50 3.37 -6.98
N GLU A 52 6.37 3.28 -6.26
CA GLU A 52 5.44 2.16 -6.36
C GLU A 52 4.83 2.02 -7.74
N VAL A 53 4.49 3.11 -8.43
CA VAL A 53 3.96 3.03 -9.81
C VAL A 53 4.91 2.27 -10.72
N VAL A 54 6.22 2.47 -10.58
CA VAL A 54 7.22 1.77 -11.38
C VAL A 54 7.34 0.31 -10.95
N THR A 55 7.52 0.04 -9.66
CA THR A 55 7.76 -1.33 -9.15
C THR A 55 6.51 -2.21 -9.29
N THR A 56 5.35 -1.70 -8.92
CA THR A 56 4.05 -2.39 -9.09
C THR A 56 3.67 -2.50 -10.57
N GLY A 57 4.04 -1.54 -11.42
CA GLY A 57 3.85 -1.62 -12.86
C GLY A 57 4.63 -2.79 -13.47
N VAL A 58 5.92 -2.93 -13.12
CA VAL A 58 6.76 -4.06 -13.54
C VAL A 58 6.21 -5.39 -13.02
N SER A 59 5.83 -5.45 -11.74
CA SER A 59 5.22 -6.64 -11.13
C SER A 59 3.90 -7.02 -11.84
N GLY A 60 3.02 -6.05 -12.08
CA GLY A 60 1.75 -6.24 -12.77
C GLY A 60 1.91 -6.79 -14.19
N ILE A 61 2.91 -6.28 -14.94
CA ILE A 61 3.25 -6.81 -16.27
C ILE A 61 3.71 -8.27 -16.18
N SER A 62 4.54 -8.61 -15.18
CA SER A 62 4.98 -10.00 -14.94
C SER A 62 3.80 -10.93 -14.66
N HIS A 63 2.91 -10.55 -13.73
CA HIS A 63 1.70 -11.33 -13.42
C HIS A 63 0.76 -11.45 -14.63
N TRP A 64 0.65 -10.41 -15.46
CA TRP A 64 -0.13 -10.48 -16.70
C TRP A 64 0.44 -11.49 -17.69
N ARG A 65 1.75 -11.47 -17.93
CA ARG A 65 2.43 -12.43 -18.82
C ARG A 65 2.33 -13.87 -18.33
N LEU A 66 2.25 -14.07 -17.02
CA LEU A 66 2.08 -15.39 -16.40
C LEU A 66 0.62 -15.87 -16.36
N GLY A 67 -0.34 -15.08 -16.84
CA GLY A 67 -1.77 -15.44 -16.83
C GLY A 67 -2.42 -15.38 -15.44
N ASN A 68 -1.79 -14.70 -14.48
CA ASN A 68 -2.23 -14.66 -13.09
C ASN A 68 -3.24 -13.54 -12.79
N VAL A 69 -3.73 -12.82 -13.81
CA VAL A 69 -4.55 -11.61 -13.61
C VAL A 69 -6.04 -11.92 -13.57
N ASP A 70 -6.71 -11.62 -12.44
CA ASP A 70 -8.18 -11.62 -12.31
C ASP A 70 -8.74 -10.26 -12.73
N TRP A 71 -9.03 -10.10 -14.03
CA TRP A 71 -9.55 -8.84 -14.59
C TRP A 71 -10.84 -8.35 -13.94
N LYS A 72 -11.65 -9.25 -13.37
CA LYS A 72 -12.88 -8.87 -12.66
C LYS A 72 -12.56 -8.26 -11.30
N LEU A 73 -11.55 -8.77 -10.60
CA LEU A 73 -11.03 -8.19 -9.37
C LEU A 73 -10.39 -6.83 -9.65
N VAL A 74 -9.51 -6.74 -10.66
CA VAL A 74 -8.85 -5.49 -11.08
C VAL A 74 -9.88 -4.38 -11.31
N ARG A 75 -10.90 -4.60 -12.14
CA ARG A 75 -11.92 -3.58 -12.42
C ARG A 75 -12.71 -3.14 -11.18
N ARG A 76 -12.99 -4.08 -10.26
CA ARG A 76 -13.76 -3.79 -9.03
C ARG A 76 -12.95 -3.05 -7.97
N LEU A 77 -11.62 -3.12 -8.01
CA LEU A 77 -10.70 -2.39 -7.13
C LEU A 77 -10.23 -1.08 -7.76
N LEU A 78 -9.94 -1.07 -9.05
CA LEU A 78 -9.30 0.04 -9.76
C LEU A 78 -10.13 1.31 -9.67
N ILE A 79 -11.39 1.29 -10.11
CA ILE A 79 -12.24 2.49 -10.15
C ILE A 79 -12.42 3.09 -8.74
N PRO A 80 -12.92 2.33 -7.74
CA PRO A 80 -13.08 2.88 -6.40
C PRO A 80 -11.73 3.23 -5.75
N GLY A 81 -10.66 2.47 -6.03
CA GLY A 81 -9.32 2.76 -5.52
C GLY A 81 -8.74 4.05 -6.04
N VAL A 82 -8.91 4.36 -7.34
CA VAL A 82 -8.52 5.65 -7.93
C VAL A 82 -9.31 6.78 -7.28
N ILE A 83 -10.63 6.62 -7.10
CA ILE A 83 -11.46 7.63 -6.43
C ILE A 83 -10.96 7.86 -4.99
N GLY A 84 -10.75 6.79 -4.23
CA GLY A 84 -10.22 6.86 -2.87
C GLY A 84 -8.86 7.54 -2.81
N GLY A 85 -7.95 7.16 -3.70
CA GLY A 85 -6.60 7.74 -3.79
C GLY A 85 -6.61 9.22 -4.13
N VAL A 86 -7.44 9.65 -5.09
CA VAL A 86 -7.59 11.08 -5.42
C VAL A 86 -8.13 11.87 -4.24
N VAL A 87 -9.17 11.36 -3.57
CA VAL A 87 -9.75 12.03 -2.38
C VAL A 87 -8.73 12.09 -1.24
N GLY A 88 -7.98 11.02 -1.01
CA GLY A 88 -6.94 10.96 0.03
C GLY A 88 -5.78 11.91 -0.26
N ALA A 89 -5.29 11.94 -1.50
CA ALA A 89 -4.24 12.86 -1.93
C ALA A 89 -4.69 14.33 -1.85
N TYR A 90 -5.94 14.62 -2.24
CA TYR A 90 -6.51 15.96 -2.10
C TYR A 90 -6.56 16.39 -0.63
N LEU A 91 -7.03 15.52 0.27
CA LEU A 91 -7.07 15.82 1.70
C LEU A 91 -5.66 16.05 2.27
N LEU A 92 -4.71 15.18 1.92
CA LEU A 92 -3.32 15.26 2.35
C LEU A 92 -2.64 16.56 1.91
N THR A 93 -2.94 17.03 0.70
CA THR A 93 -2.34 18.23 0.12
C THR A 93 -3.07 19.53 0.50
N SER A 94 -4.32 19.43 0.96
CA SER A 94 -5.15 20.59 1.33
C SER A 94 -4.99 21.02 2.80
N ILE A 95 -4.43 20.18 3.65
CA ILE A 95 -4.21 20.47 5.07
C ILE A 95 -2.73 20.82 5.27
N ASP A 96 -2.46 21.78 6.16
CA ASP A 96 -1.11 22.14 6.54
C ASP A 96 -0.31 20.91 7.03
N GLY A 97 0.93 20.81 6.56
CA GLY A 97 1.83 19.69 6.84
C GLY A 97 2.06 19.48 8.33
N ASP A 98 2.23 20.55 9.11
CA ASP A 98 2.50 20.47 10.55
C ASP A 98 1.28 20.00 11.34
N ILE A 99 0.08 20.35 10.86
CA ILE A 99 -1.18 19.91 11.46
C ILE A 99 -1.44 18.43 11.14
N ILE A 100 -1.23 17.99 9.90
CA ILE A 100 -1.60 16.63 9.48
C ILE A 100 -0.54 15.58 9.87
N LYS A 101 0.73 15.97 10.00
CA LYS A 101 1.86 15.08 10.33
C LYS A 101 1.64 14.18 11.56
N PRO A 102 1.16 14.65 12.73
CA PRO A 102 0.92 13.76 13.88
C PRO A 102 -0.14 12.69 13.59
N TYR A 103 -1.19 13.01 12.82
CA TYR A 103 -2.24 12.06 12.45
C TYR A 103 -1.71 10.98 11.52
N ILE A 104 -0.89 11.36 10.53
CA ILE A 104 -0.25 10.40 9.61
C ILE A 104 0.75 9.52 10.36
N SER A 105 1.50 10.09 11.30
CA SER A 105 2.44 9.33 12.13
C SER A 105 1.72 8.31 13.01
N ALA A 106 0.59 8.70 13.62
CA ALA A 106 -0.25 7.79 14.38
C ALA A 106 -0.84 6.68 13.48
N TYR A 107 -1.31 7.04 12.29
CA TYR A 107 -1.78 6.07 11.29
C TYR A 107 -0.69 5.07 10.93
N LEU A 108 0.52 5.54 10.59
CA LEU A 108 1.66 4.68 10.24
C LEU A 108 2.06 3.77 11.38
N LEU A 109 2.02 4.25 12.63
CA LEU A 109 2.30 3.45 13.81
C LEU A 109 1.27 2.33 13.98
N VAL A 110 -0.02 2.64 13.84
CA VAL A 110 -1.11 1.65 13.88
C VAL A 110 -0.93 0.63 12.76
N MET A 111 -0.64 1.08 11.54
CA MET A 111 -0.45 0.19 10.39
C MET A 111 0.79 -0.69 10.52
N GLY A 112 1.88 -0.17 11.08
CA GLY A 112 3.05 -0.96 11.45
C GLY A 112 2.70 -2.05 12.46
N GLY A 113 1.94 -1.71 13.51
CA GLY A 113 1.41 -2.69 14.46
C GLY A 113 0.51 -3.74 13.81
N VAL A 114 -0.35 -3.35 12.88
CA VAL A 114 -1.21 -4.27 12.10
C VAL A 114 -0.36 -5.22 11.25
N ILE A 115 0.68 -4.72 10.58
CA ILE A 115 1.61 -5.54 9.79
C ILE A 115 2.29 -6.58 10.69
N VAL A 116 2.85 -6.15 11.82
CA VAL A 116 3.52 -7.03 12.79
C VAL A 116 2.55 -8.08 13.33
N TYR A 117 1.35 -7.67 13.75
CA TYR A 117 0.33 -8.59 14.24
C TYR A 117 -0.05 -9.63 13.18
N LYS A 118 -0.26 -9.20 11.94
CA LYS A 118 -0.61 -10.08 10.82
C LYS A 118 0.51 -11.05 10.47
N ALA A 119 1.77 -10.64 10.58
CA ALA A 119 2.93 -11.50 10.35
C ALA A 119 2.92 -12.77 11.22
N PHE A 120 2.34 -12.70 12.43
CA PHE A 120 2.22 -13.84 13.34
C PHE A 120 0.87 -14.57 13.32
N THR A 121 -0.16 -14.01 12.65
CA THR A 121 -1.55 -14.50 12.75
C THR A 121 -2.21 -14.88 11.42
N LEU A 122 -1.56 -14.60 10.28
CA LEU A 122 -2.06 -15.00 8.96
C LEU A 122 -2.08 -16.52 8.81
N VAL A 123 -3.20 -17.14 9.17
CA VAL A 123 -3.53 -18.53 8.84
C VAL A 123 -4.31 -18.50 7.50
N PRO A 124 -3.75 -19.05 6.40
CA PRO A 124 -4.46 -19.13 5.14
C PRO A 124 -5.75 -19.95 5.31
N ARG A 125 -6.92 -19.32 5.16
CA ARG A 125 -8.19 -20.04 5.12
C ARG A 125 -8.57 -20.34 3.67
N SER A 126 -8.48 -21.60 3.27
CA SER A 126 -9.05 -22.08 2.01
C SER A 126 -10.58 -22.02 2.09
N LYS A 127 -11.18 -20.93 1.59
CA LYS A 127 -12.60 -20.89 1.20
C LYS A 127 -12.69 -20.73 -0.32
N PRO A 128 -13.77 -21.20 -0.96
CA PRO A 128 -13.84 -21.31 -2.41
C PRO A 128 -13.66 -19.95 -3.09
N ASP A 129 -12.79 -19.96 -4.11
CA ASP A 129 -12.47 -18.83 -4.96
C ASP A 129 -13.74 -18.27 -5.63
N GLY A 130 -14.05 -16.99 -5.42
CA GLY A 130 -15.20 -16.37 -6.09
C GLY A 130 -15.80 -15.11 -5.45
N TYR A 131 -15.28 -14.63 -4.31
CA TYR A 131 -15.86 -13.45 -3.67
C TYR A 131 -15.51 -12.17 -4.43
N HIS A 132 -16.41 -11.72 -5.31
CA HIS A 132 -16.32 -10.43 -5.99
C HIS A 132 -17.33 -9.40 -5.46
N GLY A 133 -18.07 -9.63 -4.37
CA GLY A 133 -19.18 -8.78 -3.93
C GLY A 133 -18.85 -7.29 -3.68
N PRO A 134 -19.85 -6.41 -3.46
CA PRO A 134 -19.69 -4.95 -3.31
C PRO A 134 -18.72 -4.54 -2.19
N ARG A 135 -18.46 -5.43 -1.22
CA ARG A 135 -17.42 -5.22 -0.20
C ARG A 135 -16.02 -5.08 -0.78
N VAL A 136 -15.73 -5.65 -1.95
CA VAL A 136 -14.43 -5.51 -2.63
C VAL A 136 -14.23 -4.09 -3.16
N SER A 137 -15.29 -3.48 -3.70
CA SER A 137 -15.22 -2.09 -4.17
C SER A 137 -15.01 -1.11 -3.02
N TRP A 138 -15.65 -1.35 -1.86
CA TRP A 138 -15.37 -0.57 -0.65
C TRP A 138 -13.95 -0.77 -0.13
N LEU A 139 -13.39 -1.98 -0.24
CA LEU A 139 -11.98 -2.21 0.09
C LEU A 139 -11.06 -1.43 -0.84
N GLY A 140 -11.35 -1.37 -2.14
CA GLY A 140 -10.60 -0.53 -3.08
C GLY A 140 -10.64 0.95 -2.68
N LEU A 141 -11.84 1.48 -2.40
CA LEU A 141 -12.02 2.89 -2.02
C LEU A 141 -11.27 3.26 -0.73
N LEU A 142 -11.51 2.50 0.34
CA LEU A 142 -10.86 2.76 1.63
C LEU A 142 -9.35 2.48 1.56
N GLY A 143 -8.97 1.44 0.82
CA GLY A 143 -7.58 1.10 0.53
C GLY A 143 -6.86 2.28 -0.11
N GLY A 144 -7.34 2.76 -1.26
CA GLY A 144 -6.74 3.88 -1.98
C GLY A 144 -6.71 5.17 -1.17
N PHE A 145 -7.76 5.47 -0.41
CA PHE A 145 -7.80 6.64 0.47
C PHE A 145 -6.74 6.60 1.58
N CYS A 146 -6.69 5.49 2.32
CA CYS A 146 -5.70 5.29 3.38
C CYS A 146 -4.28 5.22 2.82
N ASP A 147 -4.12 4.69 1.61
CA ASP A 147 -2.84 4.63 0.91
C ASP A 147 -2.32 6.01 0.56
N ALA A 148 -3.14 6.85 -0.09
CA ALA A 148 -2.74 8.19 -0.49
C ALA A 148 -2.41 9.11 0.69
N ILE A 149 -3.19 9.07 1.78
CA ILE A 149 -2.94 9.88 2.98
C ILE A 149 -1.70 9.42 3.73
N GLY A 150 -1.61 8.11 3.92
CA GLY A 150 -0.60 7.52 4.78
C GLY A 150 0.67 7.09 4.07
N GLY A 151 0.71 7.21 2.74
CA GLY A 151 1.79 6.69 1.91
C GLY A 151 2.00 5.19 2.06
N GLY A 152 0.99 4.36 2.36
CA GLY A 152 1.19 2.92 2.63
C GLY A 152 0.04 2.11 3.25
N GLY A 153 -1.20 2.34 2.84
CA GLY A 153 -2.40 1.65 3.32
C GLY A 153 -2.82 0.43 2.51
N TRP A 154 -2.44 0.34 1.24
CA TRP A 154 -3.04 -0.64 0.34
C TRP A 154 -2.76 -2.09 0.76
N GLY A 155 -1.50 -2.43 1.05
CA GLY A 155 -1.12 -3.80 1.42
C GLY A 155 -1.84 -4.32 2.68
N PRO A 156 -1.75 -3.63 3.84
CA PRO A 156 -2.36 -4.13 5.06
C PRO A 156 -3.88 -3.94 5.14
N VAL A 157 -4.50 -3.13 4.27
CA VAL A 157 -5.97 -3.00 4.18
C VAL A 157 -6.56 -3.92 3.11
N VAL A 158 -6.07 -3.86 1.87
CA VAL A 158 -6.64 -4.55 0.72
C VAL A 158 -6.03 -5.94 0.55
N THR A 159 -4.71 -6.03 0.33
CA THR A 159 -4.04 -7.31 0.01
C THR A 159 -4.28 -8.34 1.10
N SER A 160 -3.98 -7.99 2.35
CA SER A 160 -4.16 -8.90 3.47
C SER A 160 -5.62 -9.29 3.72
N THR A 161 -6.60 -8.42 3.41
CA THR A 161 -8.03 -8.77 3.52
C THR A 161 -8.45 -9.73 2.42
N LEU A 162 -7.92 -9.58 1.21
CA LEU A 162 -8.17 -10.53 0.11
C LEU A 162 -7.56 -11.90 0.42
N VAL A 163 -6.32 -11.95 0.88
CA VAL A 163 -5.64 -13.18 1.31
C VAL A 163 -6.37 -13.83 2.49
N ALA A 164 -6.77 -13.06 3.50
CA ALA A 164 -7.55 -13.57 4.63
C ALA A 164 -8.93 -14.11 4.23
N ARG A 165 -9.47 -13.66 3.10
CA ARG A 165 -10.73 -14.16 2.52
C ARG A 165 -10.55 -15.35 1.57
N GLY A 166 -9.33 -15.87 1.45
CA GLY A 166 -9.03 -17.08 0.70
C GLY A 166 -8.68 -16.84 -0.76
N LYS A 167 -8.49 -15.59 -1.22
CA LYS A 167 -7.97 -15.35 -2.57
C LYS A 167 -6.54 -15.89 -2.66
N ASN A 168 -6.29 -16.70 -3.68
CA ASN A 168 -4.96 -17.24 -3.96
C ASN A 168 -3.95 -16.09 -4.13
N PRO A 169 -2.89 -16.01 -3.31
CA PRO A 169 -1.88 -14.95 -3.40
C PRO A 169 -1.15 -14.88 -4.75
N ARG A 170 -1.18 -15.97 -5.53
CA ARG A 170 -0.62 -15.99 -6.90
C ARG A 170 -1.44 -15.17 -7.88
N MET A 171 -2.75 -15.01 -7.62
CA MET A 171 -3.66 -14.26 -8.49
C MET A 171 -3.64 -12.78 -8.11
N THR A 172 -3.54 -11.91 -9.11
CA THR A 172 -3.45 -10.44 -8.95
C THR A 172 -4.60 -9.73 -9.65
#